data_AF-A0A2A5DMH9-F1
#
_entry.id   AF-A0A2A5DMH9-F1
#
_cell.length_a   1.000
_cell.length_b   1.000
_cell.length_c   1.000
_cell.angle_alpha   90.00
_cell.angle_beta   90.00
_cell.angle_gamma   90.00
#
_symmetry.space_group_name_H-M   'P 1'
#
loop_
_entity.id
_entity.type
_entity.pdbx_description
1 polymer ?
#
loop_
_entity_poly.entity_id
_entity_poly.type
_entity_poly.pdbx_seq_one_letter_code
_entity_poly.pdbx_strand_id
1 'polypeptide(L)'
;MIVYYEFLDFVEKVSIGTKKEDVESILGIPMICSQSTWVYDLVSSKGFPGIPPPSGVTVFTKIEIHFENNVVSRISRGWIDITSPNL
;
A
#
# COMPACT_ATOMS: atom_id res chain seq x y z
N MET A 1 -7.78 6.03 -11.37
CA MET A 1 -6.57 5.95 -10.54
C MET A 1 -6.97 6.38 -9.14
N ILE A 2 -6.88 5.48 -8.17
CA ILE A 2 -7.24 5.74 -6.77
C ILE A 2 -6.25 6.77 -6.20
N VAL A 3 -6.74 7.78 -5.49
CA VAL A 3 -5.84 8.76 -4.84
C VAL A 3 -5.34 8.25 -3.49
N TYR A 4 -4.30 8.88 -2.95
CA TYR A 4 -3.62 8.42 -1.72
C TYR A 4 -4.59 8.12 -0.56
N TYR A 5 -5.44 9.07 -0.19
CA TYR A 5 -6.36 8.92 0.94
C TYR A 5 -7.43 7.85 0.71
N GLU A 6 -7.96 7.73 -0.52
CA GLU A 6 -8.89 6.65 -0.87
C GLU A 6 -8.22 5.28 -0.76
N PHE A 7 -6.93 5.19 -1.14
CA PHE A 7 -6.17 3.96 -1.01
C PHE A 7 -6.02 3.55 0.47
N LEU A 8 -5.77 4.51 1.36
CA LEU A 8 -5.70 4.25 2.80
C LEU A 8 -7.00 3.68 3.35
N ASP A 9 -8.16 4.14 2.87
CA ASP A 9 -9.45 3.61 3.31
C ASP A 9 -9.72 2.20 2.74
N PHE A 10 -9.26 1.92 1.52
CA PHE A 10 -9.50 0.64 0.86
C PHE A 10 -8.56 -0.45 1.32
N VAL A 11 -7.32 -0.12 1.68
CA VAL A 11 -6.33 -1.12 2.11
C VAL A 11 -6.74 -1.83 3.40
N GLU A 12 -7.53 -1.18 4.25
CA GLU A 12 -8.11 -1.78 5.46
C GLU A 12 -9.16 -2.86 5.17
N LYS A 13 -9.69 -2.91 3.94
CA LYS A 13 -10.65 -3.95 3.51
C LYS A 13 -9.96 -5.24 3.05
N VAL A 14 -8.65 -5.21 2.84
CA VAL A 14 -7.88 -6.37 2.39
C VAL A 14 -7.26 -7.08 3.59
N SER A 15 -7.53 -8.37 3.71
CA SER A 15 -7.06 -9.20 4.82
C SER A 15 -6.54 -10.56 4.33
N ILE A 16 -5.89 -11.31 5.21
CA ILE A 16 -5.48 -12.68 4.91
C ILE A 16 -6.73 -13.51 4.57
N GLY A 17 -6.67 -14.25 3.47
CA GLY A 17 -7.79 -15.02 2.93
C GLY A 17 -8.64 -14.28 1.88
N THR A 18 -8.47 -12.96 1.70
CA THR A 18 -9.15 -12.23 0.61
C THR A 18 -8.73 -12.82 -0.75
N LYS A 19 -9.67 -12.99 -1.68
CA LYS A 19 -9.33 -13.52 -3.01
C LYS A 19 -8.57 -12.49 -3.82
N LYS A 20 -7.67 -12.96 -4.68
CA LYS A 20 -6.87 -12.11 -5.58
C LYS A 20 -7.72 -11.17 -6.43
N GLU A 21 -8.84 -11.67 -6.96
CA GLU A 21 -9.81 -10.89 -7.74
C GLU A 21 -10.47 -9.79 -6.91
N ASP A 22 -10.81 -10.08 -5.65
CA ASP A 22 -11.39 -9.08 -4.75
C ASP A 22 -10.36 -8.00 -4.40
N VAL A 23 -9.09 -8.37 -4.21
CA VAL A 23 -8.01 -7.39 -4.00
C VAL A 23 -7.88 -6.46 -5.20
N GLU A 24 -7.94 -6.99 -6.42
CA GLU A 24 -7.91 -6.17 -7.64
C GLU A 24 -9.11 -5.21 -7.71
N SER A 25 -10.30 -5.68 -7.34
CA SER A 25 -11.49 -4.83 -7.32
C SER A 25 -11.43 -3.75 -6.24
N ILE A 26 -10.75 -3.99 -5.11
CA ILE A 26 -10.66 -3.06 -3.98
C ILE A 26 -9.54 -2.03 -4.20
N LEU A 27 -8.35 -2.48 -4.56
CA LEU A 27 -7.13 -1.66 -4.64
C LEU A 27 -6.73 -1.28 -6.06
N GLY A 28 -7.41 -1.83 -7.06
CA GLY A 28 -7.03 -1.68 -8.46
C GLY A 28 -5.76 -2.45 -8.80
N ILE A 29 -5.20 -2.08 -9.96
CA ILE A 29 -4.03 -2.74 -10.54
C ILE A 29 -2.76 -2.31 -9.78
N PRO A 30 -1.93 -3.25 -9.29
CA PRO A 30 -0.68 -2.92 -8.61
C PRO A 30 0.37 -2.38 -9.59
N MET A 31 1.37 -1.68 -9.05
CA MET A 31 2.53 -1.23 -9.83
C MET A 31 3.37 -2.43 -10.31
N ILE A 32 3.55 -3.43 -9.45
CA ILE A 32 4.18 -4.70 -9.80
C ILE A 32 3.12 -5.79 -9.66
N CYS A 33 2.78 -6.44 -10.76
CA CYS A 33 1.80 -7.52 -10.82
C CYS A 33 2.49 -8.84 -11.18
N SER A 34 2.61 -9.76 -10.22
CA SER A 34 3.04 -11.14 -10.48
C SER A 34 1.98 -12.16 -10.08
N GLN A 35 2.22 -13.45 -10.32
CA GLN A 35 1.28 -14.50 -9.92
C GLN A 35 1.13 -14.59 -8.39
N SER A 36 2.23 -14.48 -7.65
CA SER A 36 2.28 -14.71 -6.20
C SER A 36 2.47 -13.45 -5.38
N THR A 37 2.79 -12.30 -5.97
CA THR A 37 3.10 -11.08 -5.21
C THR A 37 2.71 -9.83 -5.97
N TRP A 38 1.95 -8.96 -5.32
CA TRP A 38 1.55 -7.65 -5.81
C TRP A 38 2.15 -6.55 -4.97
N VAL A 39 2.63 -5.49 -5.62
CA VAL A 39 3.22 -4.33 -4.95
C VAL A 39 2.50 -3.07 -5.38
N TYR A 40 2.05 -2.31 -4.41
CA TYR A 40 1.50 -0.97 -4.58
C TYR A 40 2.48 0.02 -3.97
N ASP A 41 3.00 0.92 -4.79
CA ASP A 41 3.80 2.07 -4.37
C ASP A 41 2.89 3.31 -4.42
N LEU A 42 2.81 4.01 -3.29
CA LEU A 42 1.94 5.16 -3.11
C LEU A 42 2.69 6.48 -3.19
N VAL A 43 4.02 6.46 -3.29
CA VAL A 43 4.87 7.65 -3.32
C VAL A 43 4.55 8.54 -4.53
N SER A 44 4.15 7.94 -5.65
CA SER A 44 3.71 8.65 -6.86
C SER A 44 2.20 8.90 -6.91
N SER A 45 1.43 8.50 -5.89
CA SER A 45 -0.02 8.68 -5.89
C SER A 45 -0.38 10.16 -5.70
N LYS A 46 -1.41 10.61 -6.43
CA LYS A 46 -1.98 11.94 -6.22
C LYS A 46 -2.45 12.07 -4.77
N GLY A 47 -2.05 13.14 -4.09
CA GLY A 47 -2.39 13.40 -2.69
C GLY A 47 -1.40 12.81 -1.67
N PHE A 48 -0.32 12.16 -2.11
CA PHE A 48 0.78 11.77 -1.24
C PHE A 48 1.39 13.02 -0.56
N PRO A 49 1.75 12.97 0.73
CA PRO A 49 2.12 14.16 1.53
C PRO A 49 3.48 14.81 1.18
N GLY A 50 4.10 14.44 0.06
CA GLY A 50 5.36 15.00 -0.42
C GLY A 50 6.58 14.09 -0.20
N ILE A 51 7.68 14.38 -0.91
CA ILE A 51 8.94 13.64 -0.84
C ILE A 51 10.09 14.65 -0.61
N PRO A 52 10.74 14.67 0.58
CA PRO A 52 10.38 13.90 1.76
C PRO A 52 9.04 14.36 2.37
N PRO A 53 8.31 13.48 3.08
CA PRO A 53 7.15 13.91 3.85
C PRO A 53 7.51 14.96 4.93
N PRO A 54 6.53 15.67 5.50
CA PRO A 54 6.79 16.64 6.55
C PRO A 54 7.48 16.00 7.77
N SER A 55 8.28 16.77 8.50
CA SER A 55 8.85 16.30 9.77
C SER A 55 7.76 16.01 10.81
N GLY A 56 7.98 14.98 11.63
CA GLY A 56 7.08 14.59 12.71
C GLY A 56 5.88 13.74 12.28
N VAL A 57 5.85 13.26 11.03
CA VAL A 57 4.80 12.35 10.55
C VAL A 57 5.38 11.06 9.99
N THR A 58 4.68 9.97 10.32
CA THR A 58 4.86 8.66 9.70
C THR A 58 3.89 8.53 8.53
N VAL A 59 4.40 8.18 7.36
CA VAL A 59 3.64 8.16 6.11
C VAL A 59 3.64 6.77 5.51
N PHE A 60 2.46 6.28 5.14
CA PHE A 60 2.32 5.00 4.44
C PHE A 60 2.80 5.13 3.01
N THR A 61 3.72 4.28 2.56
CA THR A 61 4.37 4.44 1.25
C THR A 61 4.22 3.24 0.35
N LYS A 62 4.11 2.05 0.91
CA LYS A 62 4.09 0.80 0.14
C LYS A 62 3.23 -0.24 0.82
N ILE A 63 2.55 -1.05 0.03
CA ILE A 63 2.03 -2.34 0.46
C ILE A 63 2.43 -3.44 -0.51
N GLU A 64 2.80 -4.57 0.04
CA GLU A 64 3.14 -5.79 -0.69
C GLU A 64 2.23 -6.92 -0.21
N ILE A 65 1.52 -7.54 -1.14
CA ILE A 65 0.52 -8.56 -0.90
C ILE A 65 0.98 -9.84 -1.56
N HIS A 66 1.18 -10.89 -0.79
CA HIS A 66 1.50 -12.22 -1.30
C HIS A 66 0.25 -13.07 -1.39
N PHE A 67 0.21 -13.89 -2.45
CA PHE A 67 -0.89 -14.80 -2.73
C PHE A 67 -0.40 -16.24 -2.77
N GLU A 68 -1.19 -17.12 -2.17
CA GLU A 68 -1.07 -18.58 -2.30
C GLU A 68 -2.46 -19.12 -2.64
N ASN A 69 -2.56 -20.02 -3.61
CA ASN A 69 -3.84 -20.58 -4.07
C ASN A 69 -4.91 -19.50 -4.39
N ASN A 70 -4.49 -18.39 -5.01
CA ASN A 70 -5.33 -17.23 -5.37
C ASN A 70 -5.99 -16.49 -4.19
N VAL A 71 -5.51 -16.68 -2.96
CA VAL A 71 -5.92 -15.91 -1.79
C VAL A 71 -4.72 -15.22 -1.13
N VAL A 72 -4.96 -14.11 -0.45
CA VAL A 72 -3.93 -13.38 0.28
C VAL A 72 -3.39 -14.26 1.40
N SER A 73 -2.09 -14.58 1.36
CA SER A 73 -1.40 -15.34 2.41
C SER A 73 -0.65 -14.42 3.37
N ARG A 74 -0.13 -13.29 2.88
CA ARG A 74 0.67 -12.35 3.66
C ARG A 74 0.52 -10.92 3.15
N ILE A 75 0.54 -9.97 4.09
CA ILE A 75 0.55 -8.53 3.79
C ILE A 75 1.74 -7.90 4.50
N SER A 76 2.58 -7.19 3.75
CA SER A 76 3.72 -6.41 4.27
C SER A 76 3.48 -4.94 3.99
N ARG A 77 3.63 -4.10 5.01
CA ARG A 77 3.33 -2.66 4.98
C ARG A 77 4.61 -1.85 5.14
N GLY A 78 4.83 -0.88 4.27
CA GLY A 78 5.97 0.03 4.27
C GLY A 78 5.56 1.42 4.72
N TRP A 79 6.33 1.97 5.65
CA TRP A 79 6.15 3.32 6.19
C TRP A 79 7.47 4.07 6.12
N ILE A 80 7.41 5.36 5.85
CA ILE A 80 8.54 6.28 6.05
C ILE A 80 8.22 7.09 7.29
N ASP A 81 9.13 7.10 8.25
CA ASP A 81 9.03 7.91 9.45
C ASP A 81 10.09 9.02 9.38
N ILE A 82 9.64 10.28 9.37
CA ILE A 82 10.54 11.44 9.44
C ILE A 82 10.42 12.02 10.84
N THR A 83 10.88 11.25 11.83
CA THR A 83 11.27 11.83 13.11
C THR A 83 12.54 12.62 12.89
N SER A 84 12.46 13.95 12.78
CA SER A 84 13.67 14.75 12.99
C SER A 84 14.12 14.52 14.44
N PRO A 85 15.34 14.01 14.72
CA PRO A 85 16.00 14.46 15.92
C PRO A 85 16.34 15.92 15.64
N ASN A 86 15.61 16.86 16.25
CA ASN A 86 16.16 18.19 16.40
C ASN A 86 17.49 18.03 17.13
N LEU A 87 18.60 18.34 16.45
CA LEU A 87 19.79 18.98 17.01
C LEU A 87 20.61 19.57 15.85
#